data_AF-A0A5R2MTD9-F1
#
_entry.id   AF-A0A5R2MTD9-F1
#
_cell.length_a   1.000
_cell.length_b   1.000
_cell.length_c   1.000
_cell.angle_alpha   90.00
_cell.angle_beta   90.00
_cell.angle_gamma   90.00
#
_symmetry.space_group_name_H-M   'P 1'
#
loop_
_entity.id
_entity.type
_entity.pdbx_description
1 polymer ?
#
loop_
_entity_poly.entity_id
_entity_poly.type
_entity_poly.pdbx_seq_one_letter_code
_entity_poly.pdbx_strand_id
1 'polypeptide(L)'
;SITTTNQDLIVRTTADVTTPAEFENIIIGGTTRIRDVATVTLGPDVGQTTLRSDGKTGIGIGIIRQAESNTLDISTGVQAAVAKLQANLPNGMSIKIT
;
A
#
# COMPACT_ATOMS: atom_id res chain seq x y z
N SER A 1 -23.28 -1.15 41.16
CA SER A 1 -24.47 -0.93 40.32
C SER A 1 -24.64 0.56 40.11
N ILE A 2 -24.41 1.05 38.89
CA ILE A 2 -24.76 2.42 38.51
C ILE A 2 -25.80 2.30 37.41
N THR A 3 -27.04 2.60 37.77
CA THR A 3 -28.17 2.71 36.85
C THR A 3 -28.19 4.16 36.36
N THR A 4 -28.07 4.38 35.06
CA THR A 4 -28.33 5.68 34.43
C THR A 4 -29.22 5.45 33.22
N THR A 5 -30.34 6.18 33.25
CA THR A 5 -31.46 6.20 32.33
C THR A 5 -31.03 6.37 30.87
N ASN A 6 -31.36 5.39 30.02
CA ASN A 6 -31.35 5.42 28.56
C ASN A 6 -30.19 6.19 27.89
N GLN A 7 -28.98 5.68 28.02
CA GLN A 7 -27.89 5.99 27.08
C GLN A 7 -27.43 4.69 26.45
N ASP A 8 -27.88 4.43 25.23
CA ASP A 8 -27.31 3.36 24.40
C ASP A 8 -25.90 3.80 23.98
N LEU A 9 -24.90 3.41 24.78
CA LEU A 9 -23.50 3.62 24.45
C LEU A 9 -23.04 2.46 23.55
N ILE A 10 -23.04 2.67 22.24
CA ILE A 10 -22.50 1.70 21.29
C ILE A 10 -20.98 1.74 21.41
N VAL A 11 -20.42 0.82 22.21
CA VAL A 11 -18.97 0.61 22.29
C VAL A 11 -18.54 -0.21 21.07
N ARG A 12 -17.90 0.44 20.10
CA ARG A 12 -17.26 -0.25 18.96
C ARG A 12 -15.78 -0.40 19.25
N THR A 13 -15.35 -1.63 19.53
CA THR A 13 -13.93 -1.95 19.68
C THR A 13 -13.32 -2.11 18.28
N THR A 14 -12.62 -1.09 17.78
CA THR A 14 -11.78 -1.23 16.60
C THR A 14 -10.51 -1.96 17.03
N ALA A 15 -10.39 -3.24 16.67
CA ALA A 15 -9.19 -4.05 16.89
C ALA A 15 -8.34 -4.16 15.60
N ASP A 16 -8.44 -3.17 14.72
CA ASP A 16 -7.68 -3.15 13.48
C ASP A 16 -6.22 -2.87 13.80
N VAL A 17 -5.40 -3.91 13.74
CA VAL A 17 -3.95 -3.84 13.92
C VAL A 17 -3.38 -3.49 12.55
N THR A 18 -2.93 -2.24 12.37
CA THR A 18 -2.52 -1.73 11.04
C THR A 18 -1.04 -1.43 10.96
N THR A 19 -0.36 -1.37 12.12
CA THR A 19 1.07 -1.09 12.18
C THR A 19 1.86 -2.29 12.72
N PRO A 20 3.12 -2.47 12.28
CA PRO A 20 3.99 -3.53 12.82
C PRO A 20 4.14 -3.48 14.34
N ALA A 21 4.20 -2.28 14.93
CA ALA A 21 4.33 -2.10 16.38
C ALA A 21 3.09 -2.53 17.17
N GLU A 22 1.90 -2.41 16.59
CA GLU A 22 0.67 -2.93 17.19
C GLU A 22 0.65 -4.47 17.12
N PHE A 23 1.10 -5.06 16.00
CA PHE A 23 1.23 -6.51 15.85
C PHE A 23 2.21 -7.10 16.87
N GLU A 24 3.35 -6.44 17.09
CA GLU A 24 4.35 -6.85 18.08
C GLU A 24 3.81 -6.91 19.52
N ASN A 25 2.80 -6.10 19.83
CA ASN A 25 2.19 -6.02 21.16
C ASN A 25 1.03 -7.01 21.38
N ILE A 26 0.66 -7.79 20.36
CA ILE A 26 -0.35 -8.84 20.50
C ILE A 26 0.16 -9.92 21.47
N ILE A 27 -0.67 -10.27 22.44
CA ILE A 27 -0.38 -11.31 23.44
C ILE A 27 -0.81 -12.66 22.87
N ILE A 28 0.13 -13.62 22.87
CA ILE A 28 -0.09 -14.98 22.34
C ILE A 28 -0.22 -16.04 23.44
N GLY A 29 0.12 -15.70 24.68
CA GLY A 29 -0.11 -16.57 25.83
C GLY A 29 0.50 -16.01 27.12
N GLY A 30 -0.28 -15.96 28.20
CA GLY A 30 0.17 -15.39 29.48
C GLY A 30 0.65 -13.94 29.32
N THR A 31 1.94 -13.71 29.58
CA THR A 31 2.62 -12.41 29.40
C THR A 31 3.43 -12.31 28.11
N THR A 32 3.43 -13.36 27.28
CA THR A 32 4.25 -13.46 26.07
C THR A 32 3.59 -12.72 24.92
N ARG A 33 4.35 -11.83 24.29
CA ARG A 33 3.96 -11.01 23.13
C ARG A 33 4.61 -11.52 21.85
N ILE A 34 4.06 -11.15 20.69
CA ILE A 34 4.63 -11.52 19.39
C ILE A 34 6.10 -11.11 19.27
N ARG A 35 6.47 -9.91 19.75
CA ARG A 35 7.87 -9.44 19.75
C ARG A 35 8.85 -10.36 20.51
N ASP A 36 8.36 -11.16 21.45
CA ASP A 36 9.20 -12.03 22.26
C ASP A 36 9.60 -13.31 21.48
N VAL A 37 8.91 -13.60 20.36
CA VAL A 37 9.10 -14.82 19.57
C VAL A 37 9.27 -14.60 18.06
N ALA A 38 8.99 -13.39 17.55
CA ALA A 38 9.05 -13.07 16.13
C ALA A 38 9.34 -11.57 15.87
N THR A 39 9.93 -11.26 14.71
CA THR A 39 10.12 -9.89 14.23
C THR A 39 9.03 -9.55 13.23
N VAL A 40 8.28 -8.48 13.46
CA VAL A 40 7.23 -8.02 12.53
C VAL A 40 7.81 -6.95 11.62
N THR A 41 7.74 -7.17 10.31
CA THR A 41 8.17 -6.17 9.32
C THR A 41 7.08 -5.95 8.29
N LEU A 42 6.96 -4.71 7.81
CA LEU A 42 6.12 -4.41 6.67
C LEU A 42 6.86 -4.83 5.40
N GLY A 43 6.53 -6.02 4.92
CA GLY A 43 7.09 -6.57 3.68
C GLY A 43 6.21 -6.30 2.47
N PRO A 44 6.78 -6.36 1.25
CA PRO A 44 5.97 -6.42 0.04
C PRO A 44 5.14 -7.71 0.01
N ASP A 45 3.98 -7.66 -0.65
CA ASP A 45 3.07 -8.81 -0.76
C ASP A 45 3.75 -10.02 -1.41
N VAL A 46 3.38 -11.23 -0.94
CA VAL A 46 4.01 -12.49 -1.33
C VAL A 46 3.56 -12.83 -2.76
N GLY A 47 4.38 -12.46 -3.74
CA GLY A 47 4.04 -12.61 -5.16
C GLY A 47 4.25 -11.36 -6.02
N GLN A 48 4.72 -10.25 -5.44
CA GLN A 48 5.16 -9.09 -6.23
C GLN A 48 6.39 -9.45 -7.06
N THR A 49 6.19 -9.63 -8.36
CA THR A 49 7.27 -9.83 -9.34
C THR A 49 8.17 -8.60 -9.35
N THR A 50 9.41 -8.73 -8.88
CA THR A 50 10.38 -7.64 -8.95
C THR A 50 10.87 -7.52 -10.39
N LEU A 51 10.37 -6.51 -11.11
CA LEU A 51 10.96 -6.11 -12.38
C LEU A 51 12.20 -5.27 -12.09
N ARG A 52 13.33 -5.62 -12.72
CA ARG A 52 14.55 -4.81 -12.68
C ARG A 52 14.76 -4.19 -14.05
N SER A 53 14.98 -2.89 -14.06
CA SER A 53 15.42 -2.14 -15.25
C SER A 53 16.71 -1.42 -14.87
N ASP A 54 17.79 -1.69 -15.61
CA ASP A 54 19.14 -1.13 -15.37
C ASP A 54 19.64 -1.28 -13.92
N GLY A 55 19.35 -2.42 -13.28
CA GLY A 55 19.77 -2.73 -11.90
C GLY A 55 18.94 -2.04 -10.80
N LYS A 56 17.97 -1.19 -11.17
CA LYS A 56 17.04 -0.55 -10.24
C LYS A 56 15.73 -1.35 -10.18
N THR A 57 15.22 -1.56 -8.96
CA THR A 57 13.87 -2.13 -8.76
C THR A 57 12.86 -1.16 -9.37
N GLY A 58 11.99 -1.67 -10.24
CA GLY A 58 11.01 -0.87 -10.95
C GLY A 58 9.69 -1.60 -11.12
N ILE A 59 8.67 -0.86 -11.53
CA ILE A 59 7.36 -1.37 -11.91
C ILE A 59 7.19 -1.12 -13.40
N GLY A 60 6.88 -2.17 -14.17
CA GLY A 60 6.54 -2.05 -15.59
C GLY A 60 5.02 -1.86 -15.77
N ILE A 61 4.62 -0.88 -16.58
CA ILE A 61 3.23 -0.63 -16.94
C ILE A 61 3.10 -0.78 -18.45
N GLY A 62 2.28 -1.73 -18.90
CA GLY A 62 1.95 -1.91 -20.32
C GLY A 62 0.64 -1.21 -20.66
N ILE A 63 0.65 -0.38 -21.72
CA ILE A 63 -0.55 0.32 -22.20
C ILE A 63 -0.99 -0.33 -23.50
N ILE A 64 -2.18 -0.92 -23.48
CA ILE A 64 -2.77 -1.59 -24.65
C ILE A 64 -3.84 -0.67 -25.22
N ARG A 65 -3.71 -0.31 -26.50
CA ARG A 65 -4.70 0.48 -27.23
C ARG A 65 -6.04 -0.26 -27.29
N GLN A 66 -7.14 0.46 -27.06
CA GLN A 66 -8.48 -0.05 -27.35
C GLN A 66 -8.76 0.00 -28.87
N ALA A 67 -9.72 -0.80 -29.35
CA ALA A 67 -10.17 -0.76 -30.74
C ALA A 67 -10.63 0.67 -31.11
N GLU A 68 -10.42 1.09 -32.36
CA GLU A 68 -10.72 2.44 -32.88
C GLU A 68 -9.91 3.60 -32.27
N SER A 69 -9.01 3.32 -31.33
CA SER A 69 -8.22 4.37 -30.67
C SER A 69 -7.04 4.84 -31.53
N ASN A 70 -6.73 6.15 -31.48
CA ASN A 70 -5.62 6.77 -32.20
C ASN A 70 -4.34 6.75 -31.35
N THR A 71 -3.28 6.19 -31.91
CA THR A 71 -1.98 6.03 -31.22
C THR A 71 -1.36 7.37 -30.79
N LEU A 72 -1.57 8.45 -31.57
CA LEU A 72 -1.03 9.77 -31.25
C LEU A 72 -1.74 10.39 -30.03
N ASP A 73 -3.06 10.24 -29.96
CA ASP A 73 -3.87 10.72 -28.84
C ASP A 73 -3.54 9.95 -27.56
N ILE A 74 -3.34 8.64 -27.66
CA ILE A 74 -2.88 7.81 -26.54
C ILE A 74 -1.51 8.29 -26.06
N SER A 75 -0.52 8.45 -26.94
CA SER A 75 0.83 8.89 -26.57
C SER A 75 0.80 10.23 -25.82
N THR A 76 0.01 11.18 -26.33
CA THR A 76 -0.16 12.50 -25.72
C THR A 76 -0.82 12.41 -24.34
N GLY A 77 -1.88 11.60 -24.21
CA GLY A 77 -2.55 11.37 -22.93
C GLY A 77 -1.65 10.70 -21.88
N VAL A 78 -0.84 9.73 -22.30
CA VAL A 78 0.13 9.06 -21.43
C VAL A 78 1.19 10.02 -20.94
N GLN A 79 1.76 10.84 -21.82
CA GLN A 79 2.75 11.86 -21.43
C GLN A 79 2.17 12.86 -20.42
N ALA A 80 0.93 13.32 -20.63
CA ALA A 80 0.26 14.23 -19.71
C ALA A 80 -0.01 13.59 -18.34
N ALA A 81 -0.39 12.30 -18.29
CA ALA A 81 -0.58 11.57 -17.04
C ALA A 81 0.75 11.36 -16.29
N VAL A 82 1.80 10.98 -17.01
CA VAL A 82 3.15 10.82 -16.44
C VAL A 82 3.66 12.13 -15.85
N ALA A 83 3.47 13.25 -16.54
CA ALA A 83 3.86 14.57 -16.03
C ALA A 83 3.17 14.92 -14.70
N LYS A 84 1.87 14.61 -14.56
CA LYS A 84 1.11 14.83 -13.32
C LYS A 84 1.57 13.90 -12.19
N LEU A 85 1.86 12.64 -12.51
CA LEU A 85 2.34 11.67 -11.53
C LEU A 85 3.73 12.04 -11.03
N GLN A 86 4.63 12.41 -11.94
CA GLN A 86 6.01 12.75 -11.62
C GLN A 86 6.14 13.94 -10.65
N ALA A 87 5.18 14.87 -10.66
CA ALA A 87 5.11 15.96 -9.69
C ALA A 87 4.81 15.50 -8.24
N ASN A 88 4.19 14.33 -8.07
CA ASN A 88 3.81 13.77 -6.78
C ASN A 88 4.69 12.58 -6.37
N LEU A 89 5.74 12.29 -7.14
CA LEU A 89 6.62 11.16 -6.88
C LEU A 89 7.58 11.47 -5.71
N PRO A 90 7.75 10.54 -4.75
CA PRO A 90 8.78 10.63 -3.73
C PRO A 90 10.20 10.75 -4.31
N ASN A 91 11.09 11.36 -3.53
CA ASN A 91 12.50 11.48 -3.89
C ASN A 91 13.11 10.10 -4.23
N GLY A 92 13.78 10.00 -5.38
CA GLY A 92 14.43 8.77 -5.86
C GLY A 92 13.59 7.93 -6.82
N MET A 93 12.33 8.30 -7.09
CA MET A 93 11.48 7.64 -8.09
C MET A 93 11.51 8.39 -9.43
N SER A 94 11.54 7.66 -10.54
CA SER A 94 11.51 8.22 -11.90
C SER A 94 10.64 7.36 -12.81
N ILE A 95 9.86 8.01 -13.67
CA ILE A 95 9.05 7.34 -14.70
C ILE A 95 9.75 7.55 -16.05
N LYS A 96 9.88 6.48 -16.85
CA LYS A 96 10.43 6.54 -18.21
C LYS A 96 9.44 5.88 -19.17
N ILE A 97 9.04 6.61 -20.20
CA ILE A 97 8.23 6.09 -21.31
C ILE A 97 9.20 5.52 -22.35
N THR A 98 8.95 4.31 -22.84
CA THR A 98 9.72 3.64 -23.90
C THR A 98 8.79 3.23 -25.02
#